data_AF-A0A7X7D151-F1
#
_entry.id   AF-A0A7X7D151-F1
#
_cell.length_a   1.000
_cell.length_b   1.000
_cell.length_c   1.000
_cell.angle_alpha   90.00
_cell.angle_beta   90.00
_cell.angle_gamma   90.00
#
_symmetry.space_group_name_H-M   'P 1'
#
loop_
_entity.id
_entity.type
_entity.pdbx_description
1 polymer ?
#
loop_
_entity_poly.entity_id
_entity_poly.type
_entity_poly.pdbx_seq_one_letter_code
_entity_poly.pdbx_strand_id
1 'polypeptide(L)'
;MVKLQDIRIEATSKTPAVSFTAGTGNLNFTGKSLPENASGFFEPLYKWASEYAKNPAESTNLKFNVDYFNTSSVIWMGKILKVLTKIKKNDHILFVHLYFDIEEYDSMGEEDVRESLSPFLDVTADATCSVGIRLYGIDEDGNTLKENIVLI
;
A
#
# COMPACT_ATOMS: atom_id res chain seq x y z
N MET A 1 -9.53 17.27 19.09
CA MET A 1 -9.59 16.28 17.98
C MET A 1 -9.35 14.91 18.59
N VAL A 2 -10.19 13.92 18.30
CA VAL A 2 -9.93 12.53 18.71
C VAL A 2 -8.80 12.01 17.83
N LYS A 3 -7.70 11.56 18.45
CA LYS A 3 -6.56 10.99 17.73
C LYS A 3 -6.93 9.56 17.33
N LEU A 4 -6.85 9.26 16.03
CA LEU A 4 -7.03 7.89 15.54
C LEU A 4 -5.97 6.99 16.17
N GLN A 5 -6.39 5.84 16.72
CA GLN A 5 -5.47 4.90 17.37
C GLN A 5 -4.68 4.13 16.31
N ASP A 6 -3.36 4.08 16.45
CA ASP A 6 -2.48 3.34 15.54
C ASP A 6 -2.76 1.83 15.59
N ILE A 7 -2.55 1.15 14.46
CA ILE A 7 -2.68 -0.31 14.34
C ILE A 7 -1.30 -0.96 14.31
N ARG A 8 -1.13 -2.01 15.11
CA ARG A 8 0.03 -2.91 15.12
C ARG A 8 -0.47 -4.35 15.15
N ILE A 9 -0.15 -5.12 14.12
CA ILE A 9 -0.48 -6.54 14.01
C ILE A 9 0.82 -7.26 13.62
N GLU A 10 1.19 -8.29 14.38
CA GLU A 10 2.34 -9.13 14.06
C GLU A 10 2.02 -10.07 12.90
N ALA A 11 3.03 -10.37 12.09
CA ALA A 11 2.88 -11.34 11.00
C ALA A 11 2.56 -12.73 11.56
N THR A 12 1.82 -13.52 10.78
CA THR A 12 1.67 -14.96 11.00
C THR A 12 2.19 -15.71 9.78
N SER A 13 2.10 -17.05 9.80
CA SER A 13 2.41 -17.86 8.63
C SER A 13 1.49 -17.59 7.43
N LYS A 14 0.35 -16.91 7.64
CA LYS A 14 -0.68 -16.65 6.63
C LYS A 14 -1.12 -15.19 6.51
N THR A 15 -0.75 -14.31 7.43
CA THR A 15 -1.19 -12.90 7.44
C THR A 15 -0.01 -11.95 7.55
N PRO A 16 -0.06 -10.78 6.90
CA PRO A 16 1.04 -9.85 6.93
C PRO A 16 1.13 -9.19 8.31
N ALA A 17 2.32 -8.72 8.66
CA ALA A 17 2.43 -7.69 9.68
C ALA A 17 1.77 -6.41 9.17
N VAL A 18 1.08 -5.68 10.05
CA VAL A 18 0.41 -4.42 9.73
C VAL A 18 0.83 -3.34 10.71
N SER A 19 1.24 -2.21 10.17
CA SER A 19 1.68 -1.03 10.94
C SER A 19 1.07 0.22 10.35
N PHE A 20 -0.02 0.72 10.95
CA PHE A 20 -0.64 1.98 10.53
C PHE A 20 -0.41 3.04 11.60
N THR A 21 0.23 4.14 11.21
CA THR A 21 0.56 5.27 12.11
C THR A 21 -0.07 6.54 11.56
N ALA A 22 -1.17 6.99 12.16
CA ALA A 22 -1.93 8.13 11.64
C ALA A 22 -1.11 9.42 11.65
N GLY A 23 -0.29 9.62 12.69
CA GLY A 23 0.49 10.85 12.86
C GLY A 23 1.57 11.06 11.78
N THR A 24 2.11 9.98 11.21
CA THR A 24 3.15 10.05 10.17
C THR A 24 2.61 9.70 8.78
N GLY A 25 1.34 9.31 8.67
CA GLY A 25 0.76 8.80 7.43
C GLY A 25 1.37 7.49 6.90
N ASN A 26 2.04 6.70 7.74
CA ASN A 26 2.66 5.43 7.30
C ASN A 26 1.68 4.27 7.47
N LEU A 27 1.30 3.62 6.37
CA LEU A 27 0.41 2.46 6.35
C LEU A 27 1.14 1.29 5.68
N ASN A 28 1.66 0.37 6.49
CA ASN A 28 2.55 -0.69 6.00
C ASN A 28 1.92 -2.08 6.11
N PHE A 29 2.07 -2.87 5.06
CA PHE A 29 1.86 -4.30 5.03
C PHE A 29 3.20 -4.99 4.73
N THR A 30 3.55 -6.01 5.51
CA THR A 30 4.84 -6.73 5.36
C THR A 30 4.68 -8.24 5.47
N GLY A 31 5.26 -9.01 4.54
CA GLY A 31 5.30 -10.47 4.56
C GLY A 31 4.23 -11.13 3.69
N LYS A 32 3.58 -12.20 4.19
CA LYS A 32 2.64 -13.02 3.38
C LYS A 32 1.19 -12.67 3.67
N SER A 33 0.34 -12.60 2.64
CA SER A 33 -1.09 -12.36 2.76
C SER A 33 -1.93 -13.46 2.12
N LEU A 34 -2.08 -14.56 2.87
CA LEU A 34 -2.85 -15.74 2.53
C LEU A 34 -3.91 -16.07 3.60
N PRO A 35 -4.71 -15.10 4.09
CA PRO A 35 -5.69 -15.35 5.14
C PRO A 35 -6.80 -16.28 4.64
N GLU A 36 -7.19 -17.24 5.48
CA GLU A 36 -8.38 -18.07 5.27
C GLU A 36 -9.66 -17.21 5.37
N ASN A 37 -9.71 -16.31 6.36
CA ASN A 37 -10.77 -15.32 6.52
C ASN A 37 -10.27 -13.90 6.19
N ALA A 38 -10.11 -13.61 4.90
CA ALA A 38 -9.65 -12.30 4.43
C ALA A 38 -10.53 -11.14 4.93
N SER A 39 -11.85 -11.30 4.92
CA SER A 39 -12.77 -10.25 5.38
C SER A 39 -12.58 -9.93 6.85
N GLY A 40 -12.47 -10.94 7.72
CA GLY A 40 -12.23 -10.73 9.15
C GLY A 40 -10.89 -10.03 9.43
N PHE A 41 -9.86 -10.28 8.63
CA PHE A 41 -8.56 -9.64 8.77
C PHE A 41 -8.55 -8.19 8.25
N PHE A 42 -9.07 -7.95 7.04
CA PHE A 42 -8.92 -6.67 6.35
C PHE A 42 -10.03 -5.65 6.64
N GLU A 43 -11.22 -6.06 7.04
CA GLU A 43 -12.32 -5.12 7.30
C GLU A 43 -11.99 -4.08 8.39
N PRO A 44 -11.33 -4.43 9.52
CA PRO A 44 -10.85 -3.44 10.48
C PRO A 44 -9.83 -2.46 9.89
N LEU A 45 -8.93 -2.93 9.03
CA LEU A 45 -7.90 -2.12 8.36
C LEU A 45 -8.52 -1.14 7.37
N TYR A 46 -9.50 -1.61 6.61
CA TYR A 46 -10.30 -0.79 5.70
C TYR A 46 -11.07 0.31 6.45
N LYS A 47 -11.72 -0.03 7.57
CA LYS A 47 -12.44 0.95 8.40
C LYS A 47 -11.48 2.01 8.97
N TRP A 48 -10.30 1.58 9.40
CA TRP A 48 -9.26 2.48 9.87
C TRP A 48 -8.81 3.44 8.77
N ALA A 49 -8.49 2.93 7.57
CA ALA A 49 -8.08 3.76 6.43
C ALA A 49 -9.17 4.75 6.00
N SER A 50 -10.43 4.34 6.09
CA SER A 50 -11.60 5.20 5.83
C SER A 50 -11.72 6.34 6.83
N GLU A 51 -11.40 6.11 8.11
CA GLU A 51 -11.39 7.17 9.12
C GLU A 51 -10.17 8.08 8.95
N TYR A 52 -9.00 7.49 8.71
CA TYR A 52 -7.75 8.21 8.44
C TYR A 52 -7.89 9.21 7.27
N ALA A 53 -8.51 8.80 6.17
CA ALA A 53 -8.69 9.63 4.97
C ALA A 53 -9.48 10.93 5.21
N LYS A 54 -10.21 11.07 6.33
CA LYS A 54 -10.94 12.29 6.69
C LYS A 54 -10.01 13.39 7.23
N ASN A 55 -8.92 13.00 7.91
CA ASN A 55 -7.92 13.91 8.44
C ASN A 55 -6.51 13.26 8.35
N PRO A 56 -6.00 13.06 7.12
CA PRO A 56 -4.73 12.39 6.88
C PRO A 56 -3.54 13.28 7.23
N ALA A 57 -2.35 12.69 7.28
CA ALA A 57 -1.10 13.44 7.21
C ALA A 57 -0.89 14.01 5.80
N GLU A 58 -0.07 15.07 5.68
CA GLU A 58 0.25 15.73 4.40
C GLU A 58 0.74 14.72 3.34
N SER A 59 1.59 13.77 3.76
CA SER A 59 2.01 12.65 2.94
C SER A 59 1.47 11.35 3.53
N THR A 60 0.67 10.63 2.75
CA THR A 60 0.23 9.28 3.07
C THR A 60 1.08 8.29 2.30
N ASN A 61 1.71 7.35 2.99
CA ASN A 61 2.62 6.36 2.43
C ASN A 61 2.02 4.97 2.65
N LEU A 62 1.35 4.44 1.63
CA LEU A 62 0.79 3.09 1.61
C LEU A 62 1.82 2.12 1.05
N LYS A 63 2.37 1.25 1.90
CA LYS A 63 3.47 0.36 1.55
C LYS A 63 3.01 -1.09 1.49
N PHE A 64 3.16 -1.70 0.32
CA PHE A 64 2.89 -3.12 0.08
C PHE A 64 4.20 -3.87 -0.10
N ASN A 65 4.83 -4.26 1.00
CA ASN A 65 5.98 -5.15 0.98
C ASN A 65 5.50 -6.61 1.20
N VAL A 66 4.81 -7.16 0.21
CA VAL A 66 4.07 -8.43 0.34
C VAL A 66 4.53 -9.41 -0.71
N ASP A 67 5.24 -10.47 -0.31
CA ASP A 67 5.88 -11.41 -1.24
C ASP A 67 4.88 -12.38 -1.88
N TYR A 68 3.84 -12.75 -1.13
CA TYR A 68 2.83 -13.71 -1.57
C TYR A 68 1.46 -13.28 -1.11
N PHE A 69 0.53 -13.15 -2.05
CA PHE A 69 -0.85 -12.80 -1.76
C PHE A 69 -1.82 -13.65 -2.58
N ASN A 70 -3.00 -13.90 -2.00
CA ASN A 70 -4.10 -14.52 -2.73
C ASN A 70 -5.05 -13.44 -3.31
N THR A 71 -5.96 -13.87 -4.19
CA THR A 71 -6.93 -12.99 -4.84
C THR A 71 -7.76 -12.18 -3.85
N SER A 72 -8.18 -12.78 -2.73
CA SER A 72 -8.98 -12.07 -1.72
C SER A 72 -8.19 -10.96 -1.03
N SER A 73 -6.88 -11.15 -0.80
CA SER A 73 -6.00 -10.10 -0.27
C SER A 73 -5.87 -8.93 -1.22
N VAL A 74 -5.67 -9.17 -2.52
CA VAL A 74 -5.57 -8.11 -3.54
C VAL A 74 -6.84 -7.27 -3.59
N ILE A 75 -8.02 -7.91 -3.54
CA ILE A 75 -9.31 -7.21 -3.52
C ILE A 75 -9.39 -6.27 -2.30
N TRP A 76 -8.95 -6.71 -1.13
CA TRP A 76 -9.00 -5.90 0.09
C TRP A 76 -7.96 -4.78 0.11
N MET A 77 -6.72 -5.05 -0.33
CA MET A 77 -5.69 -4.02 -0.48
C MET A 77 -6.11 -2.95 -1.49
N GLY A 78 -6.74 -3.35 -2.60
CA GLY A 78 -7.33 -2.43 -3.58
C GLY A 78 -8.47 -1.58 -3.01
N LYS A 79 -9.33 -2.14 -2.15
CA LYS A 79 -10.37 -1.36 -1.43
C LYS A 79 -9.75 -0.31 -0.50
N ILE A 80 -8.68 -0.66 0.21
CA ILE A 80 -7.96 0.28 1.09
C ILE A 80 -7.35 1.41 0.26
N LEU A 81 -6.66 1.07 -0.83
CA LEU A 81 -6.13 2.05 -1.77
C LEU A 81 -7.25 2.97 -2.29
N LYS A 82 -8.37 2.41 -2.77
CA LYS A 82 -9.49 3.16 -3.32
C LYS A 82 -10.08 4.17 -2.34
N VAL A 83 -10.10 3.86 -1.05
CA VAL A 83 -10.55 4.81 -0.02
C VAL A 83 -9.56 5.94 0.17
N LEU A 84 -8.26 5.63 0.17
CA LEU A 84 -7.20 6.63 0.32
C LEU A 84 -7.12 7.58 -0.89
N THR A 85 -7.49 7.13 -2.10
CA THR A 85 -7.55 8.04 -3.26
C THR A 85 -8.62 9.13 -3.12
N LYS A 86 -9.56 8.98 -2.18
CA LYS A 86 -10.62 9.96 -1.89
C LYS A 86 -10.26 11.00 -0.83
N ILE A 87 -8.99 11.13 -0.47
CA ILE A 87 -8.51 12.25 0.36
C ILE A 87 -8.83 13.57 -0.34
N LYS A 88 -9.58 14.45 0.33
CA LYS A 88 -10.04 15.76 -0.19
C LYS A 88 -9.34 16.92 0.52
N LYS A 89 -8.02 16.86 0.56
CA LYS A 89 -7.17 17.91 1.12
C LYS A 89 -6.22 18.33 0.02
N ASN A 90 -6.34 19.58 -0.42
CA ASN A 90 -5.39 20.16 -1.37
C ASN A 90 -3.98 20.04 -0.79
N ASP A 91 -2.98 19.87 -1.66
CA ASP A 91 -1.56 19.70 -1.32
C ASP A 91 -1.20 18.40 -0.57
N HIS A 92 -2.14 17.48 -0.35
CA HIS A 92 -1.84 16.16 0.20
C HIS A 92 -1.54 15.16 -0.92
N ILE A 93 -0.55 14.31 -0.68
CA ILE A 93 -0.08 13.33 -1.66
C ILE A 93 -0.21 11.92 -1.08
N LEU A 94 -0.78 11.02 -1.88
CA LEU A 94 -0.79 9.58 -1.62
C LEU A 94 0.35 8.93 -2.39
N PHE A 95 1.32 8.35 -1.69
CA PHE A 95 2.32 7.47 -2.27
C PHE A 95 1.94 6.01 -2.07
N VAL A 96 1.96 5.24 -3.15
CA VAL A 96 1.86 3.76 -3.13
C VAL A 96 3.25 3.21 -3.36
N HIS A 97 3.76 2.40 -2.43
CA HIS A 97 5.10 1.82 -2.48
C HIS A 97 5.00 0.33 -2.75
N LEU A 98 5.62 -0.13 -3.84
CA LEU A 98 5.67 -1.53 -4.27
C LEU A 98 7.13 -2.01 -4.23
N TYR A 99 7.34 -3.19 -3.68
CA TYR A 99 8.66 -3.77 -3.45
C TYR A 99 8.77 -5.05 -4.27
N PHE A 100 9.89 -5.21 -4.96
CA PHE A 100 10.23 -6.36 -5.79
C PHE A 100 11.61 -6.85 -5.36
N ASP A 101 11.84 -8.16 -5.43
CA ASP A 101 13.19 -8.69 -5.33
C ASP A 101 14.09 -8.03 -6.40
N ILE A 102 15.36 -7.78 -6.08
CA ILE A 102 16.27 -7.09 -7.00
C ILE A 102 16.48 -7.87 -8.30
N GLU A 103 16.48 -9.19 -8.27
CA GLU A 103 16.61 -10.02 -9.47
C GLU A 103 15.36 -9.89 -10.35
N GLU A 104 14.16 -9.87 -9.74
CA GLU A 104 12.90 -9.62 -10.43
C GLU A 104 12.89 -8.22 -11.04
N TYR A 105 13.18 -7.20 -10.23
CA TYR A 105 13.21 -5.79 -10.65
C TYR A 105 14.15 -5.56 -11.84
N ASP A 106 15.34 -6.16 -11.82
CA ASP A 106 16.33 -6.01 -12.90
C ASP A 106 15.94 -6.76 -14.18
N SER A 107 15.07 -7.77 -14.05
CA SER A 107 14.51 -8.50 -15.19
C SER A 107 13.29 -7.83 -15.81
N MET A 108 12.61 -6.94 -15.08
CA MET A 108 11.42 -6.23 -15.57
C MET A 108 11.78 -5.23 -16.66
N GLY A 109 11.18 -5.39 -17.84
CA GLY A 109 11.16 -4.36 -18.88
C GLY A 109 10.16 -3.24 -18.58
N GLU A 110 10.18 -2.18 -19.39
CA GLU A 110 9.21 -1.07 -19.27
C GLU A 110 7.75 -1.56 -19.37
N GLU A 111 7.49 -2.57 -20.21
CA GLU A 111 6.15 -3.14 -20.36
C GLU A 111 5.72 -3.94 -19.13
N ASP A 112 6.62 -4.75 -18.53
CA ASP A 112 6.32 -5.50 -17.30
C ASP A 112 6.01 -4.57 -16.13
N VAL A 113 6.74 -3.45 -16.04
CA VAL A 113 6.45 -2.37 -15.08
C VAL A 113 5.07 -1.80 -15.34
N ARG A 114 4.74 -1.49 -16.60
CA ARG A 114 3.43 -0.94 -16.97
C ARG A 114 2.29 -1.89 -16.63
N GLU A 115 2.44 -3.18 -16.93
CA GLU A 115 1.46 -4.21 -16.59
C GLU A 115 1.28 -4.33 -15.07
N SER A 116 2.37 -4.32 -14.31
CA SER A 116 2.35 -4.36 -12.84
C SER A 116 1.65 -3.14 -12.22
N LEU A 117 1.76 -1.98 -12.88
CA LEU A 117 1.12 -0.74 -12.45
C LEU A 117 -0.34 -0.63 -12.87
N SER A 118 -0.77 -1.32 -13.93
CA SER A 118 -2.10 -1.19 -14.52
C SER A 118 -3.25 -1.27 -13.50
N PRO A 119 -3.30 -2.25 -12.57
CA PRO A 119 -4.36 -2.31 -11.56
C PRO A 119 -4.39 -1.09 -10.62
N PHE A 120 -3.23 -0.50 -10.34
CA PHE A 120 -3.13 0.69 -9.50
C PHE A 120 -3.61 1.92 -10.25
N LEU A 121 -3.21 2.07 -11.52
CA LEU A 121 -3.67 3.14 -12.40
C LEU A 121 -5.20 3.15 -12.52
N ASP A 122 -5.81 1.98 -12.70
CA ASP A 122 -7.27 1.83 -12.78
C ASP A 122 -7.97 2.28 -11.48
N VAL A 123 -7.41 1.91 -10.33
CA VAL A 123 -7.97 2.28 -9.01
C VAL A 123 -7.80 3.78 -8.75
N THR A 124 -6.72 4.39 -9.24
CA THR A 124 -6.36 5.80 -9.00
C THR A 124 -6.85 6.76 -10.08
N ALA A 125 -7.44 6.27 -11.17
CA ALA A 125 -7.91 7.09 -12.29
C ALA A 125 -8.92 8.20 -11.91
N ASP A 126 -9.67 8.01 -10.82
CA ASP A 126 -10.65 8.97 -10.28
C ASP A 126 -10.23 9.51 -8.89
N ALA A 127 -8.92 9.52 -8.60
CA ALA A 127 -8.38 10.06 -7.37
C ALA A 127 -8.69 11.56 -7.23
N THR A 128 -8.98 11.99 -6.00
CA THR A 128 -9.20 13.40 -5.68
C THR A 128 -7.96 14.09 -5.10
N CYS A 129 -6.90 13.33 -4.83
CA CYS A 129 -5.59 13.78 -4.38
C CYS A 129 -4.52 13.37 -5.40
N SER A 130 -3.36 14.01 -5.33
CA SER A 130 -2.20 13.60 -6.13
C SER A 130 -1.73 12.21 -5.72
N VAL A 131 -1.42 11.36 -6.70
CA VAL A 131 -0.96 9.99 -6.46
C VAL A 131 0.42 9.80 -7.08
N GLY A 132 1.36 9.29 -6.29
CA GLY A 132 2.64 8.80 -6.80
C GLY A 132 2.77 7.31 -6.53
N ILE A 133 3.34 6.56 -7.48
CA ILE A 133 3.73 5.17 -7.27
C ILE A 133 5.26 5.11 -7.21
N ARG A 134 5.79 4.47 -6.18
CA ARG A 134 7.21 4.22 -6.00
C ARG A 134 7.49 2.73 -6.07
N LEU A 135 8.44 2.37 -6.92
CA LEU A 135 8.90 1.01 -7.13
C LEU A 135 10.27 0.86 -6.50
N TYR A 136 10.47 -0.22 -5.75
CA TYR A 136 11.71 -0.52 -5.05
C TYR A 136 12.21 -1.90 -5.46
N GLY A 137 13.48 -1.98 -5.87
CA GLY A 137 14.23 -3.23 -5.93
C GLY A 137 14.97 -3.44 -4.61
N ILE A 138 14.69 -4.53 -3.90
CA ILE A 138 15.26 -4.82 -2.58
C ILE A 138 16.10 -6.11 -2.58
N ASP A 139 17.11 -6.18 -1.71
CA ASP A 139 17.84 -7.42 -1.45
C ASP A 139 17.12 -8.33 -0.44
N GLU A 140 17.69 -9.52 -0.19
CA GLU A 140 17.15 -10.52 0.75
C GLU A 140 17.02 -10.00 2.21
N ASP A 141 17.82 -8.99 2.58
CA ASP A 141 17.79 -8.33 3.89
C ASP A 141 16.74 -7.20 3.95
N GLY A 142 16.08 -6.89 2.83
CA GLY A 142 15.08 -5.84 2.68
C GLY A 142 15.66 -4.44 2.46
N ASN A 143 16.96 -4.32 2.15
CA ASN A 143 17.58 -3.04 1.82
C ASN A 143 17.21 -2.62 0.40
N THR A 144 16.87 -1.35 0.23
CA THR A 144 16.62 -0.79 -1.10
C THR A 144 17.92 -0.62 -1.87
N LEU A 145 18.01 -1.27 -3.04
CA LEU A 145 19.12 -1.14 -3.98
C LEU A 145 18.77 -0.26 -5.18
N LYS A 146 17.49 -0.19 -5.56
CA LYS A 146 16.97 0.67 -6.64
C LYS A 146 15.63 1.27 -6.26
N GLU A 147 15.39 2.51 -6.69
CA GLU A 147 14.11 3.22 -6.53
C GLU A 147 13.73 3.91 -7.84
N ASN A 148 12.47 3.82 -8.23
CA ASN A 148 11.88 4.60 -9.31
C ASN A 148 10.53 5.17 -8.87
N ILE A 149 10.17 6.35 -9.39
CA ILE A 149 8.91 7.02 -9.12
C ILE A 149 8.14 7.28 -10.40
N VAL A 150 6.87 6.88 -10.41
CA VAL A 150 5.89 7.18 -11.44
C VAL A 150 4.86 8.12 -10.82
N LEU A 151 4.80 9.35 -11.31
CA LEU A 151 3.80 10.34 -10.88
C LEU A 151 2.58 10.24 -11.80
N ILE A 152 1.37 10.27 -11.22
CA ILE A 152 0.09 10.09 -11.91
C ILE A 152 -0.85 11.25 -11.59
#